data_AF-A0A443IPK7-F1
#
_entry.id   AF-A0A443IPK7-F1
#
_cell.length_a   1.000
_cell.length_b   1.000
_cell.length_c   1.000
_cell.angle_alpha   90.00
_cell.angle_beta   90.00
_cell.angle_gamma   90.00
#
_symmetry.space_group_name_H-M   'P 1'
#
loop_
_entity.id
_entity.type
_entity.pdbx_description
1 polymer ?
#
loop_
_entity_poly.entity_id
_entity_poly.type
_entity_poly.pdbx_seq_one_letter_code
_entity_poly.pdbx_strand_id
1 'polypeptide(L)' 'MKSNYMTRAMVHPDPRFAVILGKMGYEAKVGSASDDLAALRTEYQNIVGKRAFHGWSANDLREKIEAAKSGQ' A
#
# COMPACT_ATOMS: atom_id res chain seq x y z
N MET A 1 30.92 3.00 4.64
CA MET A 1 30.43 4.37 4.32
C MET A 1 28.91 4.33 4.19
N LYS A 2 28.15 5.00 5.05
CA LYS A 2 26.69 5.15 4.87
C LYS A 2 26.45 6.37 3.98
N SER A 3 25.83 6.19 2.83
CA SER A 3 25.56 7.29 1.88
C SER A 3 24.48 8.20 2.46
N ASN A 4 24.89 9.35 3.01
CA ASN A 4 24.02 10.38 3.59
C ASN A 4 22.96 10.87 2.59
N TYR A 5 23.31 10.87 1.30
CA TYR A 5 22.39 11.22 0.21
C TYR A 5 21.19 10.28 0.11
N MET A 6 21.41 8.96 0.15
CA MET A 6 20.34 7.97 -0.02
C MET A 6 19.34 8.03 1.15
N THR A 7 19.84 8.16 2.37
CA THR A 7 19.00 8.29 3.58
C THR A 7 18.13 9.54 3.52
N ARG A 8 18.69 10.67 3.06
CA ARG A 8 17.93 11.92 2.94
C ARG A 8 16.92 11.86 1.79
N ALA A 9 17.30 11.29 0.65
CA ALA A 9 16.46 11.17 -0.53
C ALA A 9 15.21 10.30 -0.29
N MET A 10 15.34 9.21 0.50
CA MET A 10 14.23 8.30 0.79
C MET A 10 13.12 8.91 1.66
N VAL A 11 13.44 9.92 2.48
CA VAL A 11 12.48 10.54 3.41
C VAL A 11 11.94 11.87 2.87
N HIS A 12 12.57 12.42 1.84
CA HIS A 12 12.22 13.74 1.34
C HIS A 12 10.98 13.69 0.43
N PRO A 13 9.98 14.56 0.64
CA PRO A 13 8.73 14.57 -0.14
C PRO A 13 8.89 15.16 -1.56
N ASP A 14 10.11 15.40 -2.04
CA ASP A 14 10.31 16.01 -3.36
C ASP A 14 10.23 14.91 -4.43
N PRO A 15 9.32 15.03 -5.43
CA PRO A 15 9.10 14.01 -6.45
C PRO A 15 10.35 13.69 -7.29
N ARG A 16 11.33 14.60 -7.36
CA ARG A 16 12.60 14.35 -8.05
C ARG A 16 13.40 13.21 -7.42
N PHE A 17 13.35 13.07 -6.09
CA PHE A 17 14.05 11.98 -5.41
C PHE A 17 13.44 10.62 -5.76
N ALA A 18 12.12 10.52 -5.88
CA ALA A 18 11.46 9.29 -6.30
C ALA A 18 11.89 8.85 -7.71
N VAL A 19 12.00 9.80 -8.66
CA VAL A 19 12.47 9.52 -10.03
C VAL A 19 13.92 9.02 -10.04
N ILE A 20 14.80 9.64 -9.27
CA ILE A 20 16.22 9.26 -9.20
C ILE A 20 16.39 7.92 -8.49
N LEU A 21 15.69 7.70 -7.37
CA LEU A 21 15.68 6.43 -6.64
C LEU A 21 15.19 5.29 -7.53
N GLY A 22 14.12 5.49 -8.30
CA GLY A 22 13.63 4.50 -9.25
C GLY A 22 14.65 4.13 -10.33
N LYS A 23 15.38 5.10 -10.88
CA LYS A 23 16.49 4.84 -11.83
C LYS A 23 17.65 4.07 -11.21
N MET A 24 17.84 4.17 -9.89
CA MET A 24 18.86 3.47 -9.12
C MET A 24 18.37 2.09 -8.61
N GLY A 25 17.16 1.66 -9.01
CA GLY A 25 16.58 0.38 -8.55
C GLY A 25 16.06 0.42 -7.11
N TYR A 26 16.04 1.59 -6.49
CA TYR A 26 15.34 1.80 -5.23
C TYR A 26 13.88 2.10 -5.57
N GLU A 27 13.02 1.10 -5.46
CA GLU A 27 11.58 1.33 -5.37
C GLU A 27 11.34 2.14 -4.09
N ALA A 28 11.35 3.45 -4.23
CA ALA A 28 10.81 4.31 -3.20
C ALA A 28 9.36 3.85 -3.02
N LYS A 29 9.07 3.16 -1.90
CA LYS A 29 7.73 2.76 -1.47
C LYS A 29 6.92 4.01 -1.14
N VAL A 30 6.74 4.87 -2.12
CA VAL A 30 5.95 6.08 -2.10
C VAL A 30 4.69 5.71 -2.86
N GLY A 31 3.82 4.92 -2.23
CA GLY A 31 2.49 4.58 -2.77
C GLY A 31 2.03 3.11 -2.70
N SER A 32 2.39 2.31 -1.68
CA SER A 32 2.01 0.87 -1.70
C SER A 32 1.75 0.27 -0.31
N ALA A 33 0.99 0.96 0.50
CA ALA A 33 0.38 0.34 1.68
C ALA A 33 -1.02 0.92 1.91
N SER A 34 -1.14 2.25 1.81
CA SER A 34 -2.42 2.96 1.85
C SER A 34 -3.27 2.67 0.60
N ASP A 35 -2.66 2.68 -0.57
CA ASP A 35 -3.33 2.37 -1.84
C ASP A 35 -3.78 0.90 -1.90
N ASP A 36 -2.92 -0.02 -1.46
CA ASP A 36 -3.28 -1.44 -1.34
C ASP A 36 -4.44 -1.65 -0.36
N LEU A 37 -4.43 -0.95 0.79
CA LEU A 37 -5.54 -0.99 1.74
C LEU A 37 -6.83 -0.42 1.15
N ALA A 38 -6.76 0.67 0.40
CA ALA A 38 -7.93 1.28 -0.24
C ALA A 38 -8.54 0.36 -1.31
N ALA A 39 -7.69 -0.30 -2.11
CA ALA A 39 -8.10 -1.29 -3.08
C ALA A 39 -8.82 -2.48 -2.40
N LEU A 40 -8.21 -3.04 -1.34
CA LEU A 40 -8.81 -4.14 -0.57
C LEU A 40 -10.15 -3.75 0.07
N ARG A 41 -10.28 -2.53 0.61
CA ARG A 41 -11.57 -2.05 1.16
C ARG A 41 -12.66 -1.94 0.09
N THR A 42 -12.29 -1.52 -1.11
CA THR A 42 -13.20 -1.42 -2.25
C THR A 42 -13.67 -2.81 -2.70
N GLU A 43 -12.75 -3.76 -2.81
CA GLU A 43 -13.06 -5.15 -3.14
C GLU A 43 -14.00 -5.78 -2.11
N TYR A 44 -13.70 -5.62 -0.82
CA TYR A 44 -14.59 -6.07 0.26
C TYR A 44 -15.99 -5.47 0.15
N GLN A 45 -16.09 -4.16 -0.12
CA GLN A 45 -17.38 -3.49 -0.28
C GLN A 45 -18.15 -4.01 -1.49
N ASN A 46 -17.47 -4.36 -2.60
CA ASN A 46 -18.14 -4.91 -3.78
C ASN A 46 -18.71 -6.31 -3.53
N ILE A 47 -18.00 -7.15 -2.77
CA ILE A 47 -18.42 -8.53 -2.48
C ILE A 47 -19.49 -8.56 -1.37
N VAL A 48 -19.26 -7.84 -0.27
CA VAL A 48 -20.15 -7.88 0.90
C VAL A 48 -21.28 -6.84 0.81
N GLY A 49 -21.14 -5.82 -0.04
CA GLY A 49 -22.06 -4.69 -0.14
C GLY A 49 -21.94 -3.68 1.01
N LYS A 50 -21.07 -3.93 2.00
CA LYS A 50 -20.84 -3.09 3.19
C LYS A 50 -19.42 -2.57 3.22
N ARG A 51 -19.24 -1.32 3.67
CA ARG A 51 -17.92 -0.73 3.86
C ARG A 51 -17.16 -1.52 4.92
N ALA A 52 -15.89 -1.82 4.64
CA ALA A 52 -15.01 -2.47 5.60
C ALA A 52 -14.72 -1.56 6.81
N PHE A 53 -14.49 -2.17 7.97
CA PHE A 53 -14.14 -1.43 9.17
C PHE A 53 -12.77 -0.74 9.02
N HIS A 54 -12.68 0.53 9.41
CA HIS A 54 -11.47 1.33 9.21
C HIS A 54 -10.28 0.83 10.04
N GLY A 55 -10.52 0.11 11.14
CA GLY A 55 -9.48 -0.47 12.00
C GLY A 55 -8.90 -1.79 11.51
N TRP A 56 -9.42 -2.37 10.42
CA TRP A 56 -8.87 -3.59 9.85
C TRP A 56 -7.59 -3.33 9.05
N SER A 57 -6.62 -4.24 9.22
CA SER A 57 -5.37 -4.26 8.49
C SER A 57 -5.55 -4.90 7.10
N ALA A 58 -4.52 -4.83 6.27
CA ALA A 58 -4.56 -5.42 4.92
C ALA A 58 -4.73 -6.95 4.98
N ASN A 59 -4.17 -7.60 6.01
CA ASN A 59 -4.32 -9.04 6.20
C ASN A 59 -5.75 -9.40 6.59
N ASP A 60 -6.34 -8.67 7.55
CA ASP A 60 -7.72 -8.90 7.99
C ASP A 60 -8.69 -8.72 6.80
N LEU A 61 -8.49 -7.67 6.00
CA LEU A 61 -9.31 -7.43 4.81
C LEU A 61 -9.21 -8.58 3.80
N ARG A 62 -8.01 -9.08 3.51
CA ARG A 62 -7.83 -10.22 2.61
C ARG A 62 -8.54 -11.47 3.13
N GLU A 63 -8.38 -11.80 4.40
CA GLU A 63 -9.04 -12.95 5.00
C GLU A 63 -10.58 -12.83 4.91
N LYS A 64 -11.13 -11.64 5.17
CA LYS A 64 -12.57 -11.38 5.06
C LYS A 64 -13.09 -11.42 3.63
N ILE A 65 -12.30 -10.96 2.66
CA ILE A 65 -12.62 -11.04 1.23
C ILE A 65 -12.68 -12.50 0.79
N GLU A 66 -11.69 -13.31 1.13
CA GLU A 66 -11.64 -14.73 0.77
C GLU A 66 -12.77 -15.53 1.44
N ALA A 67 -13.06 -15.25 2.72
CA ALA A 67 -14.20 -15.83 3.41
C ALA A 67 -15.54 -15.46 2.76
N ALA A 68 -15.68 -14.22 2.27
CA ALA A 68 -16.89 -13.78 1.58
C ALA A 68 -17.03 -14.39 0.18
N LYS A 69 -15.92 -14.59 -0.55
CA LYS A 69 -15.91 -15.25 -1.86
C LYS A 69 -16.21 -16.74 -1.78
N SER A 70 -15.73 -17.43 -0.75
CA SER A 70 -15.92 -18.88 -0.58
C SER A 70 -17.29 -19.27 -0.05
N GLY A 71 -18.04 -18.32 0.51
CA GLY A 71 -19.39 -18.54 1.03
C GLY A 71 -20.54 -18.19 0.06
N GLN A 72 -20.22 -17.85 -1.20
CA GLN A 72 -21.20 -17.49 -2.24
C GLN A 72 -21.51 -18.65 -3.17
#